data_AF-A0A6J4JC35-F1
#
_entry.id   AF-A0A6J4JC35-F1
#
_cell.length_a   1.000
_cell.length_b   1.000
_cell.length_c   1.000
_cell.angle_alpha   90.00
_cell.angle_beta   90.00
_cell.angle_gamma   90.00
#
_symmetry.space_group_name_H-M   'P 1'
#
loop_
_entity.id
_entity.type
_entity.pdbx_description
1 polymer ?
#
loop_
_entity_poly.entity_id
_entity_poly.type
_entity_poly.pdbx_seq_one_letter_code
_entity_poly.pdbx_strand_id
1 'polypeptide(L)' 'MSEHTDPRQSPSPAGPGPGLSVPRHFTTAGTDVYDDIAWSTRTSRIANPDGSVVFEMKDAEVPAAWSQVA' A
#
# COMPACT_ATOMS: atom_id res chain seq x y z
N MET A 1 22.57 49.91 37.10
CA MET A 1 23.21 49.26 35.94
C MET A 1 23.63 47.89 36.43
N SER A 2 22.80 46.87 36.25
CA SER A 2 22.79 46.00 35.05
C SER A 2 24.17 45.33 34.95
N GLU A 3 24.35 44.02 35.01
CA GLU A 3 23.62 42.99 34.26
C GLU A 3 23.66 41.66 35.01
N HIS A 4 22.49 41.04 35.20
CA HIS A 4 22.36 39.65 35.63
C HIS A 4 22.27 38.80 34.37
N THR A 5 23.38 38.18 33.95
CA THR A 5 23.40 37.23 32.83
C THR A 5 22.63 35.96 33.23
N ASP A 6 21.54 35.69 32.51
CA ASP A 6 20.68 34.52 32.65
C ASP A 6 21.45 33.23 32.23
N PRO A 7 21.50 32.17 33.07
CA PRO A 7 22.23 30.95 32.75
C PRO A 7 21.41 29.89 31.98
N ARG A 8 20.27 30.23 31.35
CA ARG A 8 19.40 29.25 30.67
C ARG A 8 19.53 29.26 29.16
N GLN A 9 20.76 29.12 28.65
CA GLN A 9 20.92 28.61 27.29
C GLN A 9 20.65 27.10 27.30
N SER A 10 19.39 26.73 27.07
CA SER A 10 19.01 25.37 26.70
C SER A 10 19.54 25.05 25.30
N PRO A 11 20.11 23.85 25.04
CA PRO A 11 20.42 23.45 23.68
C PRO A 11 19.12 23.37 22.87
N SER A 12 19.12 24.04 21.71
CA SER A 12 18.05 23.91 20.70
C SER A 12 17.84 22.43 20.36
N PRO A 13 16.60 21.96 20.12
CA PRO A 13 16.39 20.58 19.70
C PRO A 13 17.12 20.37 18.37
N ALA A 14 17.98 19.35 18.33
CA ALA A 14 18.57 18.89 17.08
C ALA A 14 17.44 18.67 16.07
N GLY A 15 17.46 19.43 14.98
CA GLY A 15 16.50 19.29 13.90
C GLY A 15 16.50 17.84 13.40
N PRO A 16 15.37 17.31 12.92
CA PRO A 16 15.28 15.92 12.52
C PRO A 16 16.36 15.64 11.48
N GLY A 17 17.32 14.79 11.85
CA GLY A 17 18.27 14.24 10.90
C GLY A 17 17.50 13.55 9.77
N PRO A 18 18.12 13.36 8.60
CA PRO A 18 17.45 12.71 7.49
C PRO A 18 16.89 11.36 7.94
N GLY A 19 15.56 11.21 7.82
CA GLY A 19 14.88 9.97 8.16
C GLY A 19 15.31 8.82 7.25
N LEU A 20 14.91 7.61 7.62
CA LEU A 20 15.14 6.42 6.79
C LEU A 20 14.55 6.63 5.38
N SER A 21 15.40 6.56 4.37
CA SER A 21 14.98 6.56 2.97
C SER A 21 14.80 5.14 2.48
N VAL A 22 13.60 4.81 2.00
CA VAL A 22 13.28 3.51 1.39
C VAL A 22 13.09 3.74 -0.10
N PRO A 23 14.01 3.25 -0.97
CA PRO A 23 13.87 3.40 -2.41
C PRO A 23 12.67 2.60 -2.94
N ARG A 24 12.01 3.13 -3.97
CA ARG A 24 10.96 2.43 -4.72
C ARG A 24 11.60 1.56 -5.79
N HIS A 25 11.10 0.34 -5.96
CA HIS A 25 11.57 -0.60 -6.99
C HIS A 25 10.48 -1.00 -8.00
N PHE A 26 9.23 -1.09 -7.56
CA PHE A 26 8.11 -1.59 -8.36
C PHE A 26 6.95 -0.59 -8.47
N THR A 27 7.13 0.62 -7.95
CA THR A 27 6.08 1.66 -7.94
C THR A 27 6.65 2.99 -8.40
N THR A 28 5.82 3.74 -9.10
CA THR A 28 6.12 5.11 -9.50
C THR A 28 5.51 6.10 -8.52
N ALA A 29 6.26 7.14 -8.15
CA ALA A 29 5.73 8.17 -7.27
C ALA A 29 4.59 8.95 -7.96
N GLY A 30 3.45 9.09 -7.28
CA GLY A 30 2.30 9.83 -7.80
C GLY A 30 1.34 9.02 -8.67
N THR A 31 1.62 7.72 -8.89
CA THR A 31 0.74 6.81 -9.64
C THR A 31 0.04 5.85 -8.66
N ASP A 32 -1.25 5.57 -8.89
CA ASP A 32 -1.91 4.46 -8.20
C ASP A 32 -1.38 3.14 -8.75
N VAL A 33 -0.93 2.26 -7.86
CA VAL A 33 -0.34 0.98 -8.24
C VAL A 33 -1.31 0.05 -8.98
N TYR A 34 -2.62 0.24 -8.81
CA TYR A 34 -3.63 -0.57 -9.47
C TYR A 34 -3.91 -0.14 -10.91
N ASP A 35 -3.59 1.10 -11.27
CA ASP A 35 -3.74 1.62 -12.64
C ASP A 35 -2.70 1.00 -13.60
N ASP A 36 -1.57 0.53 -13.07
CA ASP A 36 -0.51 -0.13 -13.86
C ASP A 36 -0.85 -1.59 -14.22
N ILE A 37 -1.98 -2.13 -13.74
CA ILE A 37 -2.39 -3.52 -13.94
C ILE A 37 -3.64 -3.56 -14.84
N ALA A 38 -3.63 -4.41 -15.87
CA ALA A 38 -4.84 -4.70 -16.63
C ALA A 38 -5.74 -5.68 -15.86
N TRP A 39 -6.99 -5.29 -15.64
CA TRP A 39 -7.98 -6.09 -14.89
C TRP A 39 -9.00 -6.77 -15.81
N SER A 40 -9.53 -7.90 -15.36
CA SER A 40 -10.64 -8.61 -15.98
C SER A 40 -11.61 -9.07 -14.91
N THR A 41 -12.92 -9.02 -15.19
CA THR A 41 -13.95 -9.55 -14.29
C THR A 41 -14.20 -11.02 -14.54
N ARG A 42 -14.23 -11.83 -13.47
CA ARG A 42 -14.50 -13.28 -13.54
C ARG A 42 -15.45 -13.70 -12.42
N THR A 43 -16.22 -14.76 -12.65
CA THR A 43 -17.03 -15.38 -11.60
C THR A 43 -16.19 -16.41 -10.85
N SER A 44 -16.02 -16.23 -9.55
CA SER A 44 -15.41 -17.23 -8.66
C SER A 44 -16.52 -18.08 -8.06
N ARG A 45 -16.57 -19.37 -8.41
CA ARG A 45 -17.63 -20.30 -7.98
C ARG A 45 -17.03 -21.59 -7.44
N ILE A 46 -17.50 -22.00 -6.28
CA ILE A 46 -17.24 -23.32 -5.69
C ILE A 46 -18.56 -24.08 -5.64
N ALA A 47 -18.59 -25.26 -6.27
CA ALA A 47 -19.76 -26.11 -6.35
C ALA A 47 -19.47 -27.51 -5.81
N ASN A 48 -20.48 -28.13 -5.22
CA ASN A 48 -20.48 -29.55 -4.86
C ASN A 48 -20.57 -30.41 -6.14
N PRO A 49 -20.23 -31.72 -6.06
CA PRO A 49 -20.37 -32.64 -7.20
C PRO A 49 -21.79 -32.78 -7.73
N ASP A 50 -22.81 -32.55 -6.89
CA ASP A 50 -24.22 -32.54 -7.28
C ASP A 50 -24.64 -31.24 -8.00
N GLY A 51 -23.71 -30.29 -8.17
CA GLY A 51 -23.92 -29.01 -8.83
C GLY A 51 -24.40 -27.88 -7.92
N SER A 52 -24.73 -28.17 -6.66
CA SER A 52 -25.14 -27.14 -5.69
C SER A 52 -23.98 -26.19 -5.37
N VAL A 53 -24.31 -24.91 -5.20
CA VAL A 53 -23.30 -23.85 -4.99
C VAL A 53 -22.97 -23.73 -3.51
N VAL A 54 -21.68 -23.85 -3.19
CA VAL A 54 -21.16 -23.58 -1.84
C VAL A 54 -20.77 -22.12 -1.72
N PHE A 55 -20.22 -21.54 -2.79
CA PHE A 55 -19.81 -20.14 -2.84
C PHE A 55 -19.90 -19.60 -4.27
N GLU A 56 -20.32 -18.34 -4.42
CA GLU A 56 -20.29 -17.62 -5.69
C GLU A 56 -20.02 -16.13 -5.47
N MET A 57 -19.03 -15.60 -6.18
CA MET A 57 -18.73 -14.18 -6.27
C MET A 57 -18.69 -13.78 -7.74
N LYS A 58 -19.64 -12.95 -8.14
CA LYS A 58 -19.71 -12.39 -9.50
C LYS A 58 -18.80 -11.18 -9.60
N ASP A 59 -18.33 -10.92 -10.82
CA ASP A 59 -17.60 -9.71 -11.18
C ASP A 59 -16.33 -9.47 -10.36
N ALA A 60 -15.66 -10.55 -9.95
CA ALA A 60 -14.38 -10.47 -9.26
C ALA A 60 -13.32 -9.90 -10.21
N GLU A 61 -12.73 -8.76 -9.85
CA GLU A 61 -11.61 -8.19 -10.58
C GLU A 61 -10.34 -8.99 -10.30
N VAL A 62 -9.76 -9.55 -11.36
CA VAL A 62 -8.49 -10.27 -11.30
C VAL A 62 -7.56 -9.76 -12.39
N PRO A 63 -6.23 -9.76 -12.17
CA PRO A 63 -5.28 -9.38 -13.20
C PRO A 63 -5.49 -10.23 -14.46
N ALA A 64 -5.64 -9.57 -15.59
CA ALA A 64 -5.97 -10.21 -16.87
C ALA A 64 -4.93 -11.26 -17.27
N ALA A 65 -3.66 -11.02 -16.91
CA ALA A 65 -2.54 -11.92 -17.22
C ALA A 65 -2.55 -13.23 -16.41
N TRP A 66 -3.35 -13.35 -15.35
CA TRP A 66 -3.40 -14.57 -14.57
C TRP A 66 -4.18 -15.66 -15.30
N SER A 67 -3.55 -16.82 -15.45
CA SER A 67 -4.23 -18.03 -15.90
C SER A 67 -5.07 -18.59 -14.76
N GLN A 68 -6.26 -19.07 -15.10
CA GLN A 68 -7.09 -19.82 -14.17
C GLN A 68 -6.54 -21.24 -14.10
N VAL A 69 -5.70 -21.50 -13.10
CA VAL A 69 -5.31 -22.86 -12.74
C VAL A 69 -6.07 -23.20 -11.46
N ALA A 70 -6.98 -24.16 -11.56
CA ALA A 70 -7.78 -24.71 -10.47
C ALA A 70 -7.62 -26.22 -10.50
#